data_AF-G1SR02-F1
#
_entry.id   AF-G1SR02-F1
#
_cell.length_a   1.000
_cell.length_b   1.000
_cell.length_c   1.000
_cell.angle_alpha   90.00
_cell.angle_beta   90.00
_cell.angle_gamma   90.00
#
_symmetry.space_group_name_H-M   'P 1'
#
loop_
_entity.id
_entity.type
_entity.pdbx_description
1 polymer ?
#
loop_
_entity_poly.entity_id
_entity_poly.type
_entity_poly.pdbx_seq_one_letter_code
_entity_poly.pdbx_strand_id
1 'polypeptide(L)'
;MVEDKLALFDKSINEFGSKYRSTLSDAPCQMVGLRDAYKDSVKSLREKLSVKLKEEERMIEMYLEYKNQVNRQNELIPEKKDNLLKLIAEVKDKKQKLEDLRRNIQDLKEEYSRKKETISTANKANEERLKRLQKSVDLYKARRGLEIRKIYVSDSAPHLECLAEFQENVRKTNNFSAFLANVRKAFTAMVYT
;
A
#
# COMPACT_ATOMS: atom_id res chain seq x y z
N MET A 1 -133.03 2.57 17.56
CA MET A 1 -132.05 3.63 17.15
C MET A 1 -130.93 3.88 18.16
N VAL A 2 -131.05 3.47 19.43
CA VAL A 2 -130.01 3.66 20.47
C VAL A 2 -129.05 2.46 20.56
N GLU A 3 -129.54 1.22 20.40
CA GLU A 3 -128.73 -0.01 20.46
C GLU A 3 -127.67 -0.11 19.35
N ASP A 4 -128.00 0.37 18.15
CA ASP A 4 -127.11 0.33 16.97
C ASP A 4 -125.91 1.29 17.11
N LYS A 5 -126.11 2.42 17.80
CA LYS A 5 -125.03 3.36 18.14
C LYS A 5 -124.13 2.83 19.25
N LEU A 6 -124.68 2.05 20.18
CA LEU A 6 -123.93 1.39 21.24
C LEU A 6 -123.02 0.29 20.66
N ALA A 7 -123.54 -0.51 19.74
CA ALA A 7 -122.76 -1.54 19.04
C ALA A 7 -121.63 -0.95 18.18
N LEU A 8 -121.88 0.17 17.49
CA LEU A 8 -120.86 0.92 16.76
C LEU A 8 -119.77 1.47 17.68
N PHE A 9 -120.16 1.97 18.86
CA PHE A 9 -119.22 2.47 19.86
C PHE A 9 -118.35 1.35 20.43
N ASP A 10 -118.95 0.22 20.81
CA ASP A 10 -118.21 -0.95 21.28
C ASP A 10 -117.27 -1.52 20.22
N LYS A 11 -117.69 -1.55 18.96
CA LYS A 11 -116.81 -1.94 17.85
C LYS A 11 -115.62 -0.99 17.73
N SER A 12 -115.85 0.32 17.82
CA SER A 12 -114.81 1.33 17.75
C SER A 12 -113.85 1.26 18.93
N ILE A 13 -114.35 1.04 20.15
CA ILE A 13 -113.52 0.81 21.34
C ILE A 13 -112.70 -0.48 21.21
N ASN A 14 -113.27 -1.55 20.67
CA ASN A 14 -112.56 -2.81 20.50
C ASN A 14 -111.51 -2.74 19.37
N GLU A 15 -111.80 -2.05 18.26
CA GLU A 15 -110.82 -1.77 17.21
C GLU A 15 -109.71 -0.84 17.71
N PHE A 16 -110.04 0.20 18.47
CA PHE A 16 -109.04 1.07 19.08
C PHE A 16 -108.17 0.29 20.07
N GLY A 17 -108.79 -0.49 20.96
CA GLY A 17 -108.09 -1.28 21.97
C GLY A 17 -107.24 -2.40 21.36
N SER A 18 -107.67 -3.04 20.26
CA SER A 18 -106.87 -4.04 19.55
C SER A 18 -105.69 -3.41 18.83
N LYS A 19 -105.90 -2.27 18.15
CA LYS A 19 -104.84 -1.52 17.46
C LYS A 19 -103.83 -0.92 18.43
N TYR A 20 -104.28 -0.45 19.58
CA TYR A 20 -103.41 0.07 20.64
C TYR A 20 -102.57 -1.05 21.27
N ARG A 21 -103.17 -2.21 21.56
CA ARG A 21 -102.47 -3.38 22.11
C ARG A 21 -101.47 -4.00 21.13
N SER A 22 -101.79 -4.10 19.84
CA SER A 22 -100.83 -4.62 18.85
C SER A 22 -99.63 -3.68 18.69
N THR A 23 -99.87 -2.37 18.60
CA THR A 23 -98.79 -1.36 18.50
C THR A 23 -97.88 -1.36 19.73
N LEU A 24 -98.44 -1.50 20.93
CA LEU A 24 -97.67 -1.59 22.18
C LEU A 24 -96.97 -2.94 22.37
N SER A 25 -97.44 -4.02 21.74
CA SER A 25 -96.79 -5.33 21.79
C SER A 25 -95.54 -5.36 20.90
N ASP A 26 -95.54 -4.65 19.76
CA ASP A 26 -94.46 -4.68 18.77
C ASP A 26 -93.34 -3.65 19.05
N ALA A 27 -93.66 -2.48 19.61
CA ALA A 27 -92.69 -1.40 19.85
C ALA A 27 -91.57 -1.76 20.87
N PRO A 28 -91.84 -2.44 22.00
CA PRO A 28 -90.78 -2.88 22.92
C PRO A 28 -89.82 -3.88 22.30
N CYS A 29 -90.31 -4.76 21.41
CA CYS A 29 -89.51 -5.79 20.75
C CYS A 29 -88.49 -5.17 19.76
N GLN A 30 -88.90 -4.14 19.02
CA GLN A 30 -88.00 -3.40 18.11
C GLN A 30 -86.93 -2.59 18.87
N MET A 31 -87.28 -2.01 20.01
CA MET A 31 -86.35 -1.23 20.84
C MET A 31 -85.26 -2.08 21.50
N VAL A 32 -85.54 -3.34 21.82
CA VAL A 32 -84.54 -4.28 22.35
C VAL A 32 -83.54 -4.68 21.26
N GLY A 33 -84.01 -5.02 20.06
CA GLY A 33 -83.13 -5.37 18.94
C GLY A 33 -82.18 -4.23 18.53
N LEU A 34 -82.67 -2.98 18.51
CA LEU A 34 -81.83 -1.81 18.24
C LEU A 34 -80.77 -1.58 19.33
N ARG A 35 -81.12 -1.82 20.60
CA ARG A 35 -80.20 -1.70 21.74
C ARG A 35 -79.09 -2.73 21.66
N ASP A 36 -79.43 -3.98 21.34
CA ASP A 36 -78.46 -5.06 21.22
C ASP A 36 -77.54 -4.85 20.00
N ALA A 37 -78.10 -4.45 18.86
CA ALA A 37 -77.33 -4.07 17.67
C ALA A 37 -76.35 -2.90 17.95
N TYR A 38 -76.80 -1.88 18.69
CA TYR A 38 -75.92 -0.79 19.12
C TYR A 38 -74.80 -1.30 20.04
N LYS A 39 -75.12 -2.13 21.04
CA LYS A 39 -74.14 -2.71 21.96
C LYS A 39 -73.09 -3.54 21.22
N ASP A 40 -73.51 -4.36 20.25
CA ASP A 40 -72.61 -5.16 19.42
C ASP A 40 -71.76 -4.29 18.50
N SER A 41 -72.32 -3.21 17.94
CA SER A 41 -71.55 -2.25 17.13
C SER A 41 -70.45 -1.57 17.95
N VAL A 42 -70.75 -1.16 19.19
CA VAL A 42 -69.78 -0.56 20.12
C VAL A 42 -68.70 -1.58 20.51
N LYS A 43 -69.08 -2.83 20.74
CA LYS A 43 -68.14 -3.92 21.02
C LYS A 43 -67.21 -4.18 19.83
N SER A 44 -67.76 -4.31 18.62
CA SER A 44 -66.99 -4.50 17.39
C SER A 44 -66.03 -3.33 17.14
N LEU A 45 -66.48 -2.10 17.35
CA LEU A 45 -65.64 -0.90 17.21
C LEU A 45 -64.47 -0.93 18.22
N ARG A 46 -64.75 -1.28 19.48
CA ARG A 46 -63.72 -1.41 20.53
C ARG A 46 -62.67 -2.44 20.16
N GLU A 47 -63.07 -3.61 19.68
CA GLU A 47 -62.15 -4.67 19.26
C GLU A 47 -61.26 -4.23 18.09
N LYS A 48 -61.86 -3.59 17.06
CA LYS A 48 -61.12 -3.02 15.92
C LYS A 48 -60.09 -1.99 16.36
N LEU A 49 -60.47 -1.07 17.26
CA LEU A 49 -59.57 -0.06 17.80
C LEU A 49 -58.44 -0.69 18.62
N SER A 50 -58.73 -1.74 19.40
CA SER A 50 -57.70 -2.44 20.18
C SER A 50 -56.68 -3.15 19.29
N VAL A 51 -57.11 -3.79 18.20
CA VAL A 51 -56.19 -4.41 17.24
C VAL A 51 -55.33 -3.36 16.56
N LYS A 52 -55.94 -2.24 16.11
CA LYS A 52 -55.20 -1.12 15.50
C LYS A 52 -54.15 -0.53 16.41
N LEU A 53 -54.48 -0.31 17.69
CA LEU A 53 -53.53 0.18 18.68
C LEU A 53 -52.31 -0.75 18.82
N LYS A 54 -52.53 -2.07 18.88
CA LYS A 54 -51.44 -3.06 18.96
C LYS A 54 -50.61 -3.14 17.68
N GLU A 55 -51.22 -2.97 16.51
CA GLU A 55 -50.50 -2.87 15.23
C GLU A 55 -49.58 -1.64 15.22
N GLU A 56 -50.08 -0.49 15.69
CA GLU A 56 -49.30 0.75 15.79
C GLU A 56 -48.14 0.64 16.79
N GLU A 57 -48.37 0.04 17.96
CA GLU A 57 -47.31 -0.24 18.94
C GLU A 57 -46.17 -1.07 18.32
N ARG A 58 -46.51 -2.14 17.59
CA ARG A 58 -45.50 -2.96 16.88
C ARG A 58 -44.77 -2.17 15.78
N MET A 59 -45.47 -1.31 15.06
CA MET A 59 -44.82 -0.45 14.05
C MET A 59 -43.84 0.53 14.69
N ILE A 60 -44.17 1.07 15.87
CA ILE A 60 -43.27 1.95 16.63
C ILE A 60 -42.03 1.19 17.09
N GLU A 61 -42.19 -0.02 17.65
CA GLU A 61 -41.06 -0.87 18.06
C GLU A 61 -40.11 -1.15 16.90
N MET A 62 -40.67 -1.58 15.76
CA MET A 62 -39.91 -1.86 14.54
C MET A 62 -39.19 -0.60 14.01
N TYR A 63 -39.87 0.55 14.02
CA TYR A 63 -39.27 1.83 13.63
C TYR A 63 -38.07 2.18 14.52
N LEU A 64 -38.19 2.01 15.84
CA LEU A 64 -37.12 2.28 16.78
C LEU A 64 -35.93 1.33 16.57
N GLU A 65 -36.18 0.06 16.27
CA GLU A 65 -35.14 -0.92 15.95
C GLU A 65 -34.35 -0.50 14.70
N TYR A 66 -35.04 -0.17 13.60
CA TYR A 66 -34.38 0.30 12.37
C TYR A 66 -33.61 1.59 12.59
N LYS A 67 -34.19 2.55 13.32
CA LYS A 67 -33.50 3.81 13.67
C LYS A 67 -32.21 3.54 14.45
N ASN A 68 -32.25 2.63 15.41
CA ASN A 68 -31.07 2.26 16.20
C ASN A 68 -30.01 1.56 15.34
N GLN A 69 -30.41 0.69 14.42
CA GLN A 69 -29.48 0.06 13.48
C GLN A 69 -28.77 1.09 12.59
N VAL A 70 -29.52 2.06 12.05
CA VAL A 70 -28.97 3.16 11.24
C VAL A 70 -28.00 4.01 12.07
N ASN A 71 -28.34 4.34 13.32
CA ASN A 71 -27.46 5.11 14.19
C ASN A 71 -26.13 4.39 14.46
N ARG A 72 -26.18 3.09 14.79
CA ARG A 72 -24.96 2.27 14.98
C ARG A 72 -24.09 2.25 13.72
N GLN A 73 -24.68 2.15 12.54
CA GLN A 73 -23.92 2.23 11.29
C GLN A 73 -23.30 3.61 11.10
N ASN A 74 -24.05 4.69 11.37
CA ASN A 74 -23.56 6.06 11.24
C ASN A 74 -22.38 6.37 12.17
N GLU A 75 -22.33 5.76 13.36
CA GLU A 75 -21.19 5.89 14.28
C GLU A 75 -19.90 5.25 13.73
N LEU A 76 -20.00 4.17 12.96
CA LEU A 76 -18.84 3.47 12.38
C LEU A 76 -18.31 4.12 11.09
N ILE A 77 -19.12 4.90 10.39
CA ILE A 77 -18.73 5.61 9.15
C ILE A 77 -17.50 6.52 9.35
N PRO A 78 -17.45 7.42 10.35
CA PRO A 78 -16.30 8.32 10.53
C PRO A 78 -15.01 7.58 10.83
N GLU A 79 -15.06 6.52 11.64
CA GLU A 79 -13.88 5.70 11.95
C GLU A 79 -13.33 5.03 10.68
N LYS A 80 -14.21 4.42 9.87
CA LYS A 80 -13.81 3.84 8.58
C LYS A 80 -13.23 4.89 7.63
N LYS A 81 -13.80 6.10 7.62
CA LYS A 81 -13.29 7.22 6.82
C LYS A 81 -11.90 7.66 7.27
N ASP A 82 -11.66 7.78 8.57
CA ASP A 82 -10.34 8.17 9.11
C ASP A 82 -9.27 7.11 8.79
N ASN A 83 -9.60 5.83 8.99
CA ASN A 83 -8.71 4.72 8.64
C ASN A 83 -8.36 4.72 7.14
N LEU A 84 -9.34 4.99 6.27
CA LEU A 84 -9.10 5.11 4.83
C LEU A 84 -8.17 6.28 4.50
N LEU A 85 -8.35 7.44 5.16
CA LEU A 85 -7.49 8.61 4.96
C LEU A 85 -6.03 8.33 5.38
N LYS A 86 -5.82 7.64 6.50
CA LYS A 86 -4.49 7.21 6.95
C LYS A 86 -3.82 6.29 5.93
N LEU A 87 -4.55 5.30 5.41
CA LEU A 87 -4.06 4.40 4.36
C LEU A 87 -3.70 5.15 3.07
N ILE A 88 -4.52 6.11 2.65
CA ILE A 88 -4.24 6.94 1.47
C ILE A 88 -2.93 7.73 1.67
N ALA A 89 -2.71 8.31 2.85
CA ALA A 89 -1.48 9.04 3.16
C ALA A 89 -0.25 8.13 3.12
N GLU A 90 -0.33 6.93 3.70
CA GLU A 90 0.76 5.95 3.69
C GLU A 90 1.09 5.47 2.27
N VAL A 91 0.08 5.19 1.45
CA VAL A 91 0.26 4.81 0.04
C VAL A 91 0.93 5.95 -0.74
N LYS A 92 0.57 7.21 -0.48
CA LYS A 92 1.18 8.37 -1.13
C LYS A 92 2.65 8.52 -0.77
N ASP A 93 3.00 8.38 0.52
CA ASP A 93 4.39 8.42 0.99
C ASP A 93 5.24 7.30 0.38
N LYS A 94 4.74 6.06 0.40
CA LYS A 94 5.43 4.91 -0.20
C LYS A 94 5.65 5.10 -1.70
N LYS A 95 4.67 5.67 -2.42
CA LYS A 95 4.80 6.00 -3.84
C LYS A 95 5.91 7.02 -4.10
N GLN A 96 6.02 8.06 -3.26
CA GLN A 96 7.09 9.05 -3.39
C GLN A 96 8.47 8.41 -3.17
N LYS A 97 8.63 7.61 -2.11
CA LYS A 97 9.87 6.87 -1.83
C LYS A 97 10.27 5.95 -2.98
N LEU A 98 9.31 5.30 -3.64
CA LEU A 98 9.55 4.45 -4.79
C LEU A 98 10.11 5.24 -5.98
N GLU A 99 9.57 6.43 -6.26
CA GLU A 99 10.09 7.29 -7.33
C GLU A 99 11.50 7.81 -7.01
N ASP A 100 11.79 8.16 -5.76
CA ASP A 100 13.12 8.62 -5.36
C ASP A 100 14.17 7.49 -5.47
N LEU A 101 13.81 6.26 -5.06
CA LEU A 101 14.65 5.08 -5.26
C LEU A 101 14.87 4.77 -6.75
N ARG A 102 13.84 4.94 -7.58
CA ARG A 102 13.96 4.75 -9.04
C ARG A 102 14.99 5.73 -9.63
N ARG A 103 14.96 7.01 -9.23
CA ARG A 103 15.95 8.00 -9.69
C ARG A 103 17.36 7.63 -9.26
N ASN A 104 17.56 7.29 -7.99
CA ASN A 104 18.88 6.90 -7.47
C ASN A 104 19.46 5.67 -8.21
N ILE A 105 18.63 4.66 -8.49
CA ILE A 105 19.06 3.49 -9.28
C ILE A 105 19.50 3.90 -10.69
N GLN A 106 18.79 4.84 -11.32
CA GLN A 106 19.13 5.32 -12.66
C GLN A 106 20.46 6.09 -12.64
N ASP A 107 20.64 7.01 -11.70
CA ASP A 107 21.87 7.79 -11.54
C ASP A 107 23.09 6.88 -11.31
N LEU A 108 22.94 5.86 -10.45
CA LEU A 108 24.01 4.89 -10.17
C LEU A 108 24.37 4.04 -11.40
N LYS A 109 23.39 3.68 -12.24
CA LYS A 109 23.65 2.95 -13.49
C LYS A 109 24.45 3.80 -14.48
N GLU A 110 24.12 5.08 -14.59
CA GLU A 110 24.84 6.02 -15.46
C GLU A 110 26.26 6.26 -14.97
N GLU A 111 26.43 6.51 -13.67
CA GLU A 111 27.75 6.63 -13.01
C GLU A 111 28.62 5.39 -13.20
N TYR A 112 28.05 4.21 -12.99
CA TYR A 112 28.77 2.95 -13.22
C TYR A 112 29.24 2.80 -14.67
N SER A 113 28.39 3.20 -15.62
CA SER A 113 28.71 3.14 -17.05
C SER A 113 29.84 4.12 -17.41
N ARG A 114 29.78 5.36 -16.90
CA ARG A 114 30.84 6.37 -17.05
C ARG A 114 32.19 5.89 -16.49
N LYS A 115 32.18 5.33 -15.27
CA LYS A 115 33.39 4.80 -14.61
C LYS A 115 33.98 3.63 -15.38
N LYS A 116 33.14 2.72 -15.88
CA LYS A 116 33.58 1.57 -16.69
C LYS A 116 34.27 2.03 -17.97
N GLU A 117 33.73 3.03 -18.66
CA GLU A 117 34.33 3.58 -19.87
C GLU A 117 35.68 4.25 -19.58
N THR A 118 35.76 5.05 -18.52
CA THR A 118 36.99 5.73 -18.09
C THR A 118 38.11 4.73 -17.76
N ILE A 119 37.78 3.63 -17.07
CA ILE A 119 38.74 2.57 -16.77
C ILE A 119 39.20 1.87 -18.06
N SER A 120 38.27 1.60 -18.98
CA SER A 120 38.59 0.97 -20.26
C SER A 120 39.56 1.81 -21.10
N THR A 121 39.30 3.11 -21.22
CA THR A 121 40.17 4.03 -21.97
C THR A 121 41.54 4.18 -21.33
N ALA A 122 41.60 4.31 -19.99
CA ALA A 122 42.86 4.36 -19.25
C ALA A 122 43.68 3.05 -19.40
N ASN A 123 43.03 1.89 -19.34
CA ASN A 123 43.68 0.60 -19.52
C ASN A 123 44.27 0.46 -20.92
N LYS A 124 43.53 0.86 -21.96
CA LYS A 124 44.02 0.85 -23.34
C LYS A 124 45.25 1.75 -23.51
N ALA A 125 45.20 2.98 -22.97
CA ALA A 125 46.33 3.90 -23.02
C ALA A 125 47.57 3.36 -22.29
N ASN A 126 47.35 2.70 -21.14
CA ASN A 126 48.41 2.05 -20.38
C ASN A 126 49.02 0.86 -21.13
N GLU A 127 48.20 0.03 -21.79
CA GLU A 127 48.67 -1.09 -22.61
C GLU A 127 49.55 -0.61 -23.77
N GLU A 128 49.13 0.46 -24.47
CA GLU A 128 49.92 1.07 -25.54
C GLU A 128 51.25 1.65 -25.01
N ARG A 129 51.22 2.31 -23.86
CA ARG A 129 52.43 2.83 -23.20
C ARG A 129 53.38 1.70 -22.82
N LEU A 130 52.86 0.59 -22.32
CA LEU A 130 53.64 -0.59 -21.95
C LEU A 130 54.30 -1.21 -23.18
N LYS A 131 53.57 -1.38 -24.30
CA LYS A 131 54.13 -1.86 -25.57
C LYS A 131 55.27 -0.97 -26.09
N ARG A 132 55.13 0.35 -26.00
CA ARG A 132 56.19 1.32 -26.37
C ARG A 132 57.44 1.19 -25.49
N LEU A 133 57.24 1.05 -24.18
CA LEU A 133 58.35 0.84 -23.24
C LEU A 133 59.05 -0.49 -23.49
N GLN A 134 58.29 -1.57 -23.71
CA GLN A 134 58.84 -2.89 -24.02
C GLN A 134 59.73 -2.84 -25.27
N LYS A 135 59.27 -2.19 -26.34
CA LYS A 135 60.08 -1.98 -27.55
C LYS A 135 61.38 -1.24 -27.25
N SER A 136 61.35 -0.26 -26.36
CA SER A 136 62.55 0.50 -25.96
C SER A 136 63.51 -0.36 -25.13
N VAL A 137 63.00 -1.21 -24.24
CA VAL A 137 63.78 -2.20 -23.48
C VAL A 137 64.46 -3.18 -24.42
N ASP A 138 63.73 -3.72 -25.40
CA ASP A 138 64.26 -4.67 -26.37
C ASP A 138 65.36 -4.04 -27.23
N LEU A 139 65.16 -2.79 -27.68
CA LEU A 139 66.17 -2.02 -28.42
C LEU A 139 67.42 -1.74 -27.57
N TYR A 140 67.26 -1.39 -26.30
CA TYR A 140 68.39 -1.17 -25.40
C TYR A 140 69.17 -2.47 -25.17
N LYS A 141 68.46 -3.58 -24.90
CA LYS A 141 69.07 -4.90 -24.74
C LYS A 141 69.83 -5.33 -25.98
N ALA A 142 69.25 -5.17 -27.17
CA ALA A 142 69.89 -5.50 -28.44
C ALA A 142 71.13 -4.62 -28.73
N ARG A 143 71.02 -3.30 -28.56
CA ARG A 143 72.10 -2.36 -28.91
C ARG A 143 73.23 -2.33 -27.88
N ARG A 144 72.92 -2.48 -26.59
CA ARG A 144 73.91 -2.41 -25.50
C ARG A 144 74.37 -3.80 -25.04
N GLY A 145 73.67 -4.87 -25.38
CA GLY A 145 73.94 -6.22 -24.86
C GLY A 145 73.74 -6.30 -23.35
N LEU A 146 72.91 -5.42 -22.78
CA LEU A 146 72.71 -5.28 -21.33
C LEU A 146 71.21 -5.39 -21.01
N GLU A 147 70.87 -6.27 -20.08
CA GLU A 147 69.52 -6.41 -19.53
C GLU A 147 69.51 -5.95 -18.07
N ILE A 148 68.66 -4.96 -17.77
CA ILE A 148 68.48 -4.45 -16.41
C ILE A 148 67.14 -4.97 -15.91
N ARG A 149 67.16 -5.71 -14.80
CA ARG A 149 65.97 -6.21 -14.12
C ARG A 149 65.91 -5.63 -12.72
N LYS A 150 64.71 -5.31 -12.25
CA LYS A 150 64.48 -4.88 -10.87
C LYS A 150 64.49 -6.10 -9.95
N ILE A 151 65.68 -6.53 -9.57
CA ILE A 151 65.95 -7.64 -8.65
C ILE A 151 66.92 -7.18 -7.56
N TYR A 152 66.86 -7.79 -6.38
CA TYR A 152 67.81 -7.52 -5.30
C TYR A 152 68.90 -8.58 -5.32
N VAL A 153 70.13 -8.17 -5.63
CA VAL A 153 71.30 -9.06 -5.70
C VAL A 153 72.48 -8.36 -5.05
N SER A 154 73.20 -9.07 -4.18
CA SER A 154 74.32 -8.54 -3.38
C SER A 154 75.69 -8.72 -4.03
N ASP A 155 75.85 -9.70 -4.92
CA ASP A 155 77.13 -10.03 -5.58
C ASP A 155 76.92 -10.43 -7.05
N SER A 156 78.00 -10.50 -7.83
CA SER A 156 77.96 -10.93 -9.23
C SER A 156 78.49 -12.34 -9.43
N ALA A 157 78.01 -13.00 -10.48
CA ALA A 157 78.57 -14.24 -10.99
C ALA A 157 79.06 -14.00 -12.44
N PRO A 158 80.37 -14.17 -12.74
CA PRO A 158 81.47 -14.48 -11.81
C PRO A 158 81.73 -13.37 -10.78
N HIS A 159 82.36 -13.73 -9.65
CA HIS A 159 82.67 -12.79 -8.57
C HIS A 159 83.65 -11.72 -9.06
N LEU A 160 83.40 -10.47 -8.67
CA LEU A 160 84.22 -9.32 -8.99
C LEU A 160 84.75 -8.70 -7.69
N GLU A 161 86.05 -8.83 -7.43
CA GLU A 161 86.69 -8.29 -6.23
C GLU A 161 86.52 -6.75 -6.12
N CYS A 162 86.55 -6.05 -7.27
CA CYS A 162 86.34 -4.60 -7.35
C CYS A 162 84.87 -4.15 -7.25
N LEU A 163 83.90 -5.07 -7.15
CA LEU A 163 82.47 -4.73 -7.15
C LEU A 163 82.07 -3.90 -5.93
N ALA A 164 82.63 -4.19 -4.75
CA ALA A 164 82.35 -3.44 -3.52
C ALA A 164 82.79 -1.97 -3.64
N GLU A 165 83.93 -1.71 -4.28
CA GLU A 165 84.41 -0.36 -4.55
C GLU A 165 83.48 0.37 -5.54
N PHE A 166 83.07 -0.30 -6.62
CA PHE A 166 82.13 0.28 -7.58
C PHE A 166 80.77 0.60 -6.93
N GLN A 167 80.27 -0.27 -6.05
CA GLN A 167 79.02 -0.05 -5.31
C GLN A 167 79.12 1.16 -4.36
N GLU A 168 80.25 1.34 -3.69
CA GLU A 168 80.49 2.52 -2.85
C GLU A 168 80.59 3.81 -3.69
N ASN A 169 81.29 3.73 -4.82
CA ASN A 169 81.45 4.87 -5.73
C ASN A 169 80.12 5.32 -6.35
N VAL A 170 79.24 4.39 -6.76
CA VAL A 170 77.90 4.77 -7.25
C VAL A 170 77.01 5.33 -6.14
N ARG A 171 77.15 4.85 -4.90
CA ARG A 171 76.43 5.39 -3.73
C ARG A 171 76.82 6.85 -3.44
N LYS A 172 78.10 7.20 -3.63
CA LYS A 172 78.60 8.59 -3.45
C LYS A 172 78.27 9.52 -4.60
N THR A 173 78.40 9.03 -5.83
CA THR A 173 78.37 9.89 -7.03
C THR A 173 77.03 9.89 -7.76
N ASN A 174 76.16 8.92 -7.48
CA ASN A 174 74.92 8.65 -8.23
C ASN A 174 75.16 8.48 -9.75
N ASN A 175 76.40 8.16 -10.17
CA ASN A 175 76.77 8.05 -11.57
C ASN A 175 76.63 6.60 -12.05
N PHE A 176 75.39 6.20 -12.36
CA PHE A 176 75.09 4.86 -12.88
C PHE A 176 75.80 4.55 -14.21
N SER A 177 76.03 5.56 -15.06
CA SER A 177 76.72 5.36 -16.33
C SER A 177 78.19 4.94 -16.12
N ALA A 178 78.90 5.62 -15.22
CA ALA A 178 80.27 5.25 -14.85
C ALA A 178 80.32 3.87 -14.19
N PHE A 179 79.37 3.60 -13.27
CA PHE A 179 79.24 2.29 -12.63
C PHE A 179 79.10 1.15 -13.64
N LEU A 180 78.10 1.23 -14.54
CA LEU A 180 77.86 0.20 -15.55
C LEU A 180 79.05 0.03 -16.51
N ALA A 181 79.72 1.12 -16.89
CA ALA A 181 80.90 1.07 -17.76
C ALA A 181 82.08 0.37 -17.07
N ASN A 182 82.35 0.70 -15.80
CA ASN A 182 83.43 0.09 -15.01
C ASN A 182 83.18 -1.40 -14.78
N VAL A 183 81.94 -1.78 -14.40
CA VAL A 183 81.55 -3.18 -14.23
C VAL A 183 81.73 -3.96 -15.54
N ARG A 184 81.27 -3.42 -16.68
CA ARG A 184 81.46 -4.06 -17.98
C ARG A 184 82.94 -4.23 -18.34
N LYS A 185 83.77 -3.21 -18.07
CA LYS A 185 85.22 -3.26 -18.32
C LYS A 185 85.89 -4.34 -17.47
N ALA A 186 85.52 -4.46 -16.20
CA ALA A 186 86.03 -5.49 -15.30
C ALA A 186 85.67 -6.91 -15.79
N PHE A 187 84.40 -7.17 -16.13
CA PHE A 187 84.00 -8.46 -16.71
C PHE A 187 84.72 -8.79 -18.01
N THR A 188 84.94 -7.80 -18.87
CA THR A 188 85.62 -8.01 -20.15
C THR A 188 87.09 -8.36 -19.93
N ALA A 189 87.76 -7.71 -18.97
CA ALA A 189 89.15 -7.98 -18.63
C ALA A 189 89.36 -9.43 -18.13
N MET A 190 88.42 -9.99 -17.36
CA MET A 190 88.48 -11.38 -16.88
C MET A 190 88.44 -12.43 -18.00
N VAL A 191 87.90 -12.10 -19.17
CA VAL A 191 87.81 -13.03 -20.32
C VAL A 191 89.11 -13.09 -21.12
N TYR A 192 90.01 -12.11 -20.95
CA TYR A 192 91.29 -12.00 -21.69
C TYR A 192 92.53 -12.31 -20.82
N THR A 193 92.33 -12.78 -19.59
CA THR A 193 93.36 -13.32 -18.68
C THR A 193 93.17 -14.82 -18.53
#